data_AF-A0A328SPQ8-F1
#
_entry.id   AF-A0A328SPQ8-F1
#
_cell.length_a   1.000
_cell.length_b   1.000
_cell.length_c   1.000
_cell.angle_alpha   90.00
_cell.angle_beta   90.00
_cell.angle_gamma   90.00
#
_symmetry.space_group_name_H-M   'P 1'
#
loop_
_entity.id
_entity.type
_entity.pdbx_description
1 polymer ?
#
loop_
_entity_poly.entity_id
_entity_poly.type
_entity_poly.pdbx_seq_one_letter_code
_entity_poly.pdbx_strand_id
1 'polypeptide(L)'
;MVVLVESEKTLKLVLKCYDSEEFGNLYALNEEISEEERKLVKAYFRNYKPIDFKNIMKIEGNPYGWMCKEEDTRKVEELLQITETLEKQKETQKQIQKELNAKRKIKDQAMAELEQIFRNGQRPNKFLKKLLKKADIVYDPGDSYLTDHEFGEGQLFLIEKSYIWYIINNGRKDDDYTLNNIKTSGPGAVGFRIPYEEHVHDLIKLVSDENYYKGK
;
A
#
# COMPACT_ATOMS: atom_id res chain seq x y z
N MET A 1 -15.82 -13.32 -1.19
CA MET A 1 -15.32 -14.62 -0.67
C MET A 1 -13.86 -14.71 -1.06
N VAL A 2 -12.98 -14.45 -0.10
CA VAL A 2 -11.53 -14.63 -0.29
C VAL A 2 -11.29 -16.12 -0.27
N VAL A 3 -10.88 -16.68 -1.41
CA VAL A 3 -10.43 -18.06 -1.49
C VAL A 3 -9.16 -18.13 -0.65
N LEU A 4 -9.32 -18.62 0.58
CA LEU A 4 -8.21 -19.12 1.39
C LEU A 4 -7.68 -20.34 0.65
N VAL A 5 -6.69 -20.11 -0.22
CA VAL A 5 -5.85 -21.17 -0.74
C VAL A 5 -5.19 -21.77 0.49
N GLU A 6 -5.59 -22.99 0.85
CA GLU A 6 -4.87 -23.82 1.81
C GLU A 6 -3.41 -23.88 1.34
N SER A 7 -2.57 -23.06 1.96
CA SER A 7 -1.13 -23.08 1.72
C SER A 7 -0.65 -24.43 2.21
N GLU A 8 -0.39 -25.36 1.28
CA GLU A 8 0.59 -26.41 1.51
C GLU A 8 1.79 -25.73 2.18
N LYS A 9 2.04 -26.11 3.43
CA LYS A 9 3.12 -25.57 4.25
C LYS A 9 4.43 -26.03 3.64
N THR A 10 4.86 -25.30 2.63
CA THR A 10 6.14 -25.49 1.97
C THR A 10 7.20 -24.93 2.90
N LEU A 11 8.21 -25.76 3.19
CA LEU A 11 9.40 -25.34 3.91
C LEU A 11 10.05 -24.17 3.15
N LYS A 12 10.21 -23.03 3.82
CA LYS A 12 10.81 -21.82 3.26
C LYS A 12 11.86 -21.28 4.21
N LEU A 13 12.92 -20.73 3.65
CA LEU A 13 13.86 -19.88 4.36
C LEU A 13 13.29 -18.47 4.47
N VAL A 14 13.28 -17.93 5.69
CA VAL A 14 12.81 -16.59 6.02
C VAL A 14 13.96 -15.84 6.67
N LEU A 15 14.17 -14.60 6.26
CA LEU A 15 15.17 -13.73 6.88
C LEU A 15 14.74 -13.42 8.31
N LYS A 16 15.52 -13.85 9.30
CA LYS A 16 15.23 -13.63 10.72
C LYS A 16 16.00 -12.47 11.32
N CYS A 17 17.22 -12.27 10.83
CA CYS A 17 18.17 -11.37 11.43
C CYS A 17 19.07 -10.80 10.34
N TYR A 18 19.32 -9.50 10.39
CA TYR A 18 20.37 -8.85 9.64
C TYR A 18 21.40 -8.32 10.63
N ASP A 19 22.63 -8.80 10.49
CA ASP A 19 23.78 -8.29 11.23
C ASP A 19 24.70 -7.54 10.26
N SER A 20 24.81 -6.23 10.48
CA SER A 20 25.64 -5.35 9.67
C SER A 20 27.15 -5.48 9.91
N GLU A 21 27.59 -6.16 10.98
CA GLU A 21 29.01 -6.18 11.37
C GLU A 21 29.74 -7.49 11.05
N GLU A 22 29.11 -8.67 11.21
CA GLU A 22 29.82 -9.95 11.01
C GLU A 22 29.11 -10.97 10.13
N PHE A 23 27.78 -11.11 10.25
CA PHE A 23 27.08 -12.26 9.68
C PHE A 23 26.17 -11.95 8.49
N GLY A 24 25.88 -10.67 8.21
CA GLY A 24 25.03 -10.27 7.09
C GLY A 24 23.59 -10.77 7.26
N ASN A 25 22.98 -11.24 6.18
CA ASN A 25 21.64 -11.81 6.20
C ASN A 25 21.64 -13.24 6.79
N LEU A 26 20.93 -13.43 7.90
CA LEU A 26 20.70 -14.72 8.54
C LEU A 26 19.27 -15.21 8.26
N TYR A 27 19.18 -16.40 7.71
CA TYR A 27 17.93 -17.05 7.32
C TYR A 27 17.63 -18.21 8.27
N ALA A 28 16.37 -18.35 8.66
CA ALA A 28 15.87 -19.50 9.41
C ALA A 28 14.72 -20.15 8.65
N LEU A 29 14.43 -21.41 8.97
CA LEU A 29 13.29 -22.10 8.38
C LEU A 29 11.99 -21.68 9.06
N ASN A 30 10.93 -21.62 8.27
CA ASN A 30 9.58 -21.29 8.76
C ASN A 30 8.99 -22.41 9.64
N GLU A 31 9.41 -23.65 9.44
CA GLU A 31 8.92 -24.82 10.19
C GLU A 31 10.05 -25.64 10.82
N GLU A 32 9.71 -26.38 11.88
CA GLU A 32 10.62 -27.36 12.49
C GLU A 32 10.77 -28.57 11.56
N ILE A 33 12.02 -28.86 11.21
CA ILE A 33 12.37 -29.98 10.34
C ILE A 33 12.50 -31.28 11.15
N SER A 34 12.36 -32.44 10.48
CA SER A 34 12.60 -33.75 11.08
C SER A 34 14.02 -33.88 11.65
N GLU A 35 14.23 -34.79 12.61
CA GLU A 35 15.55 -34.97 13.24
C GLU A 35 16.65 -35.42 12.25
N GLU A 36 16.27 -36.10 11.17
CA GLU A 36 17.18 -36.57 10.12
C GLU A 36 17.70 -35.39 9.29
N GLU A 37 16.79 -34.53 8.85
CA GLU A 37 17.11 -33.30 8.15
C GLU A 37 17.86 -32.32 9.06
N ARG A 38 17.51 -32.27 10.35
CA ARG A 38 18.21 -31.48 11.35
C ARG A 38 19.67 -31.93 11.53
N LYS A 39 19.98 -33.22 11.41
CA LYS A 39 21.38 -33.72 11.46
C LYS A 39 22.20 -33.27 10.25
N LEU A 40 21.60 -33.27 9.06
CA LEU A 40 22.25 -32.82 7.82
C LEU A 40 22.48 -31.30 7.84
N VAL A 41 21.49 -30.58 8.32
CA VAL A 41 21.45 -29.12 8.32
C VAL A 41 22.25 -28.53 9.49
N LYS A 42 22.52 -29.29 10.57
CA LYS A 42 23.39 -28.88 11.71
C LYS A 42 24.81 -28.49 11.30
N ALA A 43 25.31 -28.98 10.16
CA ALA A 43 26.61 -28.57 9.64
C ALA A 43 26.60 -27.11 9.13
N TYR A 44 25.44 -26.63 8.65
CA TYR A 44 25.26 -25.33 8.01
C TYR A 44 24.45 -24.34 8.86
N PHE A 45 23.69 -24.84 9.84
CA PHE A 45 22.96 -24.02 10.80
C PHE A 45 23.71 -23.95 12.12
N ARG A 46 23.91 -22.72 12.59
CA ARG A 46 24.38 -22.46 13.95
C ARG A 46 23.22 -21.94 14.79
N ASN A 47 23.18 -22.36 16.04
CA ASN A 47 22.25 -21.81 17.01
C ASN A 47 22.84 -20.50 17.52
N TYR A 48 22.38 -19.38 16.95
CA TYR A 48 22.83 -18.06 17.35
C TYR A 48 22.07 -17.62 18.60
N LYS A 49 22.83 -17.15 19.60
CA LYS A 49 22.29 -16.46 20.77
C LYS A 49 22.66 -14.97 20.67
N PRO A 50 21.90 -14.07 21.32
CA PRO A 50 22.23 -12.65 21.39
C PRO A 50 23.67 -12.36 21.89
N ILE A 51 24.24 -13.25 22.69
CA ILE A 51 25.62 -13.15 23.23
C ILE A 51 26.69 -13.37 22.15
N ASP A 52 26.35 -14.09 21.07
CA ASP A 52 27.29 -14.41 19.99
C ASP A 52 27.48 -13.23 19.01
N PHE A 53 26.68 -12.17 19.15
CA PHE A 53 26.78 -10.97 18.32
C PHE A 53 27.58 -9.89 19.03
N LYS A 54 28.56 -9.30 18.32
CA LYS A 54 29.39 -8.22 18.84
C LYS A 54 28.60 -6.98 19.25
N ASN A 55 27.49 -6.70 18.57
CA ASN A 55 26.71 -5.51 18.83
C ASN A 55 25.20 -5.74 18.67
N ILE A 56 24.56 -6.19 19.75
CA ILE A 56 23.13 -6.51 19.82
C ILE A 56 22.24 -5.30 19.41
N MET A 57 22.73 -4.07 19.63
CA MET A 57 21.98 -2.85 19.28
C MET A 57 21.95 -2.53 17.78
N LYS A 58 22.80 -3.16 16.96
CA LYS A 58 22.82 -2.97 15.50
C LYS A 58 22.17 -4.11 14.72
N ILE A 59 21.54 -5.04 15.43
CA ILE A 59 20.84 -6.16 14.82
C ILE A 59 19.42 -5.73 14.48
N GLU A 60 19.03 -5.94 13.23
CA GLU A 60 17.63 -5.82 12.81
C GLU A 60 17.00 -7.22 12.79
N GLY A 61 16.02 -7.45 13.66
CA GLY A 61 15.27 -8.71 13.74
C GLY A 61 15.46 -9.46 15.07
N ASN A 62 15.17 -10.77 15.06
CA ASN A 62 15.29 -11.61 16.25
C ASN A 62 16.59 -12.44 16.17
N PRO A 63 17.64 -12.11 16.95
CA PRO A 63 18.93 -12.81 16.94
C PRO A 63 18.91 -14.19 17.61
N TYR A 64 17.74 -14.67 18.06
CA TYR A 64 17.60 -15.97 18.70
C TYR A 64 17.16 -17.06 17.73
N GLY A 65 17.95 -18.12 17.63
CA GLY A 65 17.54 -19.40 17.04
C GLY A 65 18.54 -20.03 16.07
N TRP A 66 18.10 -21.11 15.43
CA TRP A 66 18.86 -21.79 14.38
C TRP A 66 18.82 -20.94 13.10
N MET A 67 19.98 -20.49 12.65
CA MET A 67 20.10 -19.66 11.44
C MET A 67 21.25 -20.13 10.56
N CYS A 68 21.13 -19.78 9.28
CA CYS A 68 22.07 -20.07 8.21
C CYS A 68 22.47 -18.77 7.50
N LYS A 69 23.72 -18.68 7.05
CA LYS A 69 24.23 -17.53 6.27
C LYS A 69 23.74 -17.59 4.82
N GLU A 70 23.68 -16.44 4.15
CA GLU A 70 23.30 -16.35 2.73
C GLU A 70 24.10 -17.30 1.83
N GLU A 71 25.39 -17.52 2.10
CA GLU A 71 26.27 -18.41 1.33
C GLU A 71 25.87 -19.89 1.39
N ASP A 72 25.28 -20.31 2.51
CA ASP A 72 24.91 -21.70 2.75
C ASP A 72 23.42 -21.97 2.44
N THR A 73 22.64 -20.92 2.14
CA THR A 73 21.21 -21.05 1.79
C THR A 73 20.97 -21.96 0.59
N ARG A 74 21.77 -21.85 -0.48
CA ARG A 74 21.63 -22.70 -1.68
C ARG A 74 21.85 -24.19 -1.38
N LYS A 75 22.83 -24.51 -0.54
CA LYS A 75 23.13 -25.90 -0.14
C LYS A 75 22.01 -26.46 0.74
N VAL A 76 21.46 -25.64 1.62
CA VAL A 76 20.33 -26.02 2.48
C VAL A 76 19.08 -26.24 1.63
N GLU A 77 18.82 -25.41 0.62
CA GLU A 77 17.70 -25.58 -0.31
C GLU A 77 17.81 -26.86 -1.14
N GLU A 78 19.02 -27.19 -1.63
CA GLU A 78 19.27 -28.45 -2.34
C GLU A 78 19.11 -29.69 -1.44
N LEU A 79 19.63 -29.62 -0.20
CA LEU A 79 19.56 -30.73 0.76
C LEU A 79 18.14 -30.99 1.28
N LEU A 80 17.35 -29.94 1.47
CA LEU A 80 15.97 -30.02 1.96
C LEU A 80 14.94 -30.10 0.82
N GLN A 81 15.39 -30.15 -0.44
CA GLN A 81 14.54 -30.12 -1.64
C GLN A 81 13.49 -29.01 -1.59
N ILE A 82 13.88 -27.84 -1.09
CA ILE A 82 12.97 -26.69 -0.96
C ILE A 82 12.54 -26.24 -2.35
N THR A 83 11.27 -26.41 -2.67
CA THR A 83 10.69 -26.04 -3.97
C THR A 83 10.57 -24.52 -4.14
N GLU A 84 10.46 -23.79 -3.04
CA GLU A 84 10.32 -22.34 -2.98
C GLU A 84 11.59 -21.66 -2.44
N THR A 85 12.64 -21.73 -3.26
CA THR A 85 13.94 -21.08 -3.06
C THR A 85 13.81 -19.57 -2.82
N LEU A 86 14.73 -19.00 -2.05
CA LEU A 86 14.85 -17.55 -1.81
C LEU A 86 14.91 -16.73 -3.09
N GLU A 87 15.51 -17.27 -4.16
CA GLU A 87 15.58 -16.61 -5.46
C GLU A 87 14.18 -16.43 -6.08
N LYS A 88 13.37 -17.50 -6.14
CA LYS A 88 11.97 -17.42 -6.58
C LYS A 88 11.13 -16.46 -5.73
N GLN A 89 11.36 -16.42 -4.41
CA GLN A 89 10.65 -15.48 -3.54
C GLN A 89 11.06 -14.03 -3.82
N LYS A 90 12.36 -13.76 -3.96
CA LYS A 90 12.88 -12.42 -4.33
C LYS A 90 12.37 -12.00 -5.70
N GLU A 91 12.31 -12.90 -6.68
CA GLU A 91 11.76 -12.62 -8.02
C GLU A 91 10.26 -12.33 -7.96
N THR A 92 9.49 -13.14 -7.24
CA THR A 92 8.04 -12.93 -7.07
C THR A 92 7.77 -11.60 -6.38
N GLN A 93 8.49 -11.28 -5.31
CA GLN A 93 8.40 -9.98 -4.63
C GLN A 93 8.77 -8.81 -5.55
N LYS A 94 9.87 -8.94 -6.31
CA LYS A 94 10.26 -7.92 -7.31
C LYS A 94 9.18 -7.74 -8.37
N GLN A 95 8.55 -8.82 -8.83
CA GLN A 95 7.49 -8.76 -9.83
C GLN A 95 6.23 -8.09 -9.26
N ILE A 96 5.80 -8.48 -8.07
CA ILE A 96 4.69 -7.84 -7.35
C ILE A 96 4.98 -6.36 -7.14
N GLN A 97 6.18 -5.99 -6.68
CA GLN A 97 6.56 -4.60 -6.47
C GLN A 97 6.54 -3.80 -7.78
N LYS A 98 7.04 -4.38 -8.89
CA LYS A 98 6.98 -3.76 -10.22
C LYS A 98 5.54 -3.53 -10.66
N GLU A 99 4.66 -4.51 -10.48
CA GLU A 99 3.24 -4.41 -10.83
C GLU A 99 2.51 -3.36 -9.98
N LEU A 100 2.75 -3.34 -8.66
CA LEU A 100 2.18 -2.33 -7.77
C LEU A 100 2.67 -0.93 -8.13
N ASN A 101 3.97 -0.75 -8.41
CA ASN A 101 4.53 0.52 -8.84
C ASN A 101 3.96 0.96 -10.20
N ALA A 102 3.77 0.04 -11.14
CA ALA A 102 3.15 0.34 -12.43
C ALA A 102 1.70 0.79 -12.25
N LYS A 103 0.92 0.11 -11.41
CA LYS A 103 -0.46 0.50 -11.08
C LYS A 103 -0.52 1.89 -10.42
N ARG A 104 0.37 2.18 -9.46
CA ARG A 104 0.47 3.51 -8.83
C ARG A 104 0.78 4.59 -9.86
N LYS A 105 1.78 4.37 -10.72
CA LYS A 105 2.15 5.32 -11.77
C LYS A 105 0.99 5.64 -12.71
N ILE A 106 0.20 4.63 -13.10
CA ILE A 106 -0.98 4.82 -13.94
C ILE A 106 -2.01 5.72 -13.22
N LYS A 107 -2.25 5.49 -11.92
CA LYS A 107 -3.15 6.32 -11.12
C LYS A 107 -2.65 7.75 -10.95
N ASP A 108 -1.36 7.92 -10.69
CA ASP A 108 -0.75 9.24 -10.54
C ASP A 108 -0.85 10.04 -11.85
N GLN A 109 -0.67 9.38 -13.00
CA GLN A 109 -0.86 9.98 -14.32
C GLN A 109 -2.32 10.39 -14.55
N ALA A 110 -3.27 9.50 -14.23
CA ALA A 110 -4.69 9.80 -14.35
C ALA A 110 -5.11 10.95 -13.43
N MET A 111 -4.60 11.00 -12.20
CA MET A 111 -4.86 12.08 -11.25
C MET A 111 -4.31 13.43 -11.75
N ALA A 112 -3.08 13.44 -12.27
CA ALA A 112 -2.49 14.65 -12.84
C ALA A 112 -3.29 15.18 -14.05
N GLU A 113 -3.83 14.27 -14.88
CA GLU A 113 -4.72 14.65 -15.98
C GLU A 113 -6.03 15.24 -15.46
N LEU A 114 -6.66 14.63 -14.46
CA LEU A 114 -7.86 15.17 -13.81
C LEU A 114 -7.62 16.57 -13.26
N GLU A 115 -6.52 16.79 -12.53
CA GLU A 115 -6.16 18.11 -12.00
C GLU A 115 -6.03 19.17 -13.10
N GLN A 116 -5.43 18.82 -14.25
CA GLN A 116 -5.34 19.73 -15.39
C GLN A 116 -6.70 20.08 -15.99
N ILE A 117 -7.60 19.10 -16.11
CA ILE A 117 -8.95 19.29 -16.61
C ILE A 117 -9.76 20.19 -15.65
N PHE A 118 -9.73 19.88 -14.34
CA PHE A 118 -10.47 20.63 -13.33
C PHE A 118 -9.92 22.03 -13.08
N ARG A 119 -8.63 22.29 -13.38
CA ARG A 119 -8.04 23.63 -13.26
C ARG A 119 -8.78 24.68 -14.08
N ASN A 120 -9.32 24.29 -15.24
CA ASN A 120 -10.12 25.16 -16.11
C ASN A 120 -11.62 25.13 -15.77
N GLY A 121 -12.01 24.35 -14.76
CA GLY A 121 -13.39 24.18 -14.32
C GLY A 121 -13.97 25.42 -13.66
N GLN A 122 -15.30 25.50 -13.65
CA GLN A 122 -16.02 26.57 -12.98
C GLN A 122 -16.03 26.36 -11.47
N ARG A 123 -15.98 27.44 -10.69
CA ARG A 123 -16.00 27.42 -9.22
C ARG A 123 -17.24 28.09 -8.63
N PRO A 124 -18.45 27.54 -8.85
CA PRO A 124 -19.68 28.11 -8.29
C PRO A 124 -19.75 27.88 -6.77
N ASN A 125 -20.38 28.81 -6.06
CA ASN A 125 -20.61 28.69 -4.62
C ASN A 125 -21.77 27.72 -4.31
N LYS A 126 -21.51 26.67 -3.52
CA LYS A 126 -22.51 25.64 -3.15
C LYS A 126 -22.30 25.10 -1.73
N PHE A 127 -23.25 24.29 -1.28
CA PHE A 127 -23.15 23.53 -0.03
C PHE A 127 -22.88 22.06 -0.37
N LEU A 128 -21.87 21.46 0.25
CA LEU A 128 -21.50 20.06 0.00
C LEU A 128 -22.66 19.11 0.26
N LYS A 129 -23.40 19.30 1.36
CA LYS A 129 -24.61 18.52 1.69
C LYS A 129 -25.67 18.53 0.57
N LYS A 130 -25.77 19.60 -0.21
CA LYS A 130 -26.71 19.68 -1.35
C LYS A 130 -26.16 18.95 -2.58
N LEU A 131 -24.85 18.98 -2.79
CA LEU A 131 -24.20 18.29 -3.90
C LEU A 131 -24.24 16.77 -3.68
N LEU A 132 -23.93 16.29 -2.48
CA LEU A 132 -24.01 14.87 -2.12
C LEU A 132 -25.41 14.27 -2.30
N LYS A 133 -26.48 15.07 -2.09
CA LYS A 133 -27.87 14.64 -2.32
C LYS A 133 -28.27 14.59 -3.80
N LYS A 134 -27.59 15.35 -4.65
CA LYS A 134 -27.88 15.47 -6.08
C LYS A 134 -27.04 14.54 -6.94
N ALA A 135 -25.85 14.19 -6.46
CA ALA A 135 -24.94 13.29 -7.13
C ALA A 135 -25.59 11.91 -7.30
N ASP A 136 -25.49 11.37 -8.50
CA ASP A 136 -25.87 9.99 -8.81
C ASP A 136 -24.85 9.03 -8.19
N ILE A 137 -23.56 9.41 -8.27
CA ILE A 137 -22.44 8.64 -7.73
C ILE A 137 -21.46 9.58 -7.04
N VAL A 138 -20.89 9.15 -5.92
CA VAL A 138 -19.82 9.87 -5.21
C VAL A 138 -18.66 8.91 -5.01
N TYR A 139 -17.48 9.28 -5.50
CA TYR A 139 -16.24 8.55 -5.28
C TYR A 139 -15.39 9.26 -4.23
N ASP A 140 -14.76 8.46 -3.37
CA ASP A 140 -13.79 8.91 -2.36
C ASP A 140 -12.48 8.14 -2.57
N PRO A 141 -11.55 8.67 -3.38
CA PRO A 141 -10.28 8.03 -3.62
C PRO A 141 -9.52 7.78 -2.30
N GLY A 142 -9.34 6.51 -1.96
CA GLY A 142 -8.63 6.08 -0.75
C GLY A 142 -9.36 6.33 0.57
N ASP A 143 -10.69 6.52 0.57
CA ASP A 143 -11.51 6.85 1.76
C ASP A 143 -11.05 8.13 2.48
N SER A 144 -10.25 8.96 1.80
CA SER A 144 -9.58 10.14 2.35
C SER A 144 -10.52 11.17 2.94
N TYR A 145 -11.71 11.37 2.35
CA TYR A 145 -12.69 12.29 2.89
C TYR A 145 -13.43 11.65 4.07
N LEU A 146 -13.77 10.36 4.00
CA LEU A 146 -14.41 9.66 5.10
C LEU A 146 -13.57 9.68 6.38
N THR A 147 -12.27 9.41 6.29
CA THR A 147 -11.36 9.29 7.44
C THR A 147 -10.81 10.63 7.91
N ASP A 148 -10.40 11.49 6.98
CA ASP A 148 -9.48 12.58 7.32
C ASP A 148 -10.07 13.99 7.13
N HIS A 149 -11.36 14.10 6.81
CA HIS A 149 -11.99 15.41 6.58
C HIS A 149 -11.97 16.34 7.81
N GLU A 150 -11.96 15.80 9.02
CA GLU A 150 -11.85 16.57 10.25
C GLU A 150 -10.49 17.25 10.39
N PHE A 151 -9.44 16.69 9.77
CA PHE A 151 -8.09 17.26 9.74
C PHE A 151 -7.88 18.20 8.55
N GLY A 152 -8.93 18.49 7.78
CA GLY A 152 -8.85 19.36 6.60
C GLY A 152 -8.34 18.64 5.35
N GLU A 153 -8.21 17.31 5.37
CA GLU A 153 -7.78 16.52 4.23
C GLU A 153 -8.96 15.90 3.48
N GLY A 154 -8.65 15.23 2.37
CA GLY A 154 -9.61 14.43 1.64
C GLY A 154 -10.19 15.11 0.41
N GLN A 155 -10.64 14.26 -0.51
CA GLN A 155 -11.16 14.68 -1.80
C GLN A 155 -12.36 13.83 -2.20
N LEU A 156 -13.27 14.42 -2.96
CA LEU A 156 -14.45 13.75 -3.48
C LEU A 156 -14.65 14.08 -4.95
N PHE A 157 -15.04 13.06 -5.72
CA PHE A 157 -15.59 13.24 -7.05
C PHE A 157 -17.09 12.98 -7.01
N LEU A 158 -17.90 13.93 -7.45
CA LEU A 158 -19.35 13.77 -7.49
C LEU A 158 -19.81 13.79 -8.95
N ILE A 159 -20.47 12.71 -9.35
CA ILE A 159 -21.00 12.53 -10.69
C ILE A 159 -22.49 12.90 -10.67
N GLU A 160 -22.85 13.90 -11.47
CA GLU A 160 -24.24 14.23 -11.79
C GLU A 160 -24.47 13.97 -13.28
N LYS A 161 -25.74 13.81 -13.69
CA LYS A 161 -26.15 13.64 -15.10
C LYS A 161 -25.50 14.59 -16.12
N SER A 162 -25.22 15.83 -15.74
CA SER A 162 -24.73 16.86 -16.66
C SER A 162 -23.39 17.46 -16.27
N TYR A 163 -22.89 17.15 -15.07
CA TYR A 163 -21.68 17.77 -14.52
C TYR A 163 -20.90 16.78 -13.68
N ILE A 164 -19.59 16.98 -13.65
CA ILE A 164 -18.70 16.32 -12.70
C ILE A 164 -18.15 17.39 -11.77
N TRP A 165 -18.17 17.10 -10.48
CA TRP A 165 -17.54 17.91 -9.46
C TRP A 165 -16.30 17.24 -8.91
N TYR A 166 -15.28 18.06 -8.68
CA TYR A 166 -14.11 17.69 -7.89
C TYR A 166 -14.06 18.60 -6.68
N ILE A 167 -14.12 18.01 -5.49
CA ILE A 167 -14.13 18.71 -4.20
C ILE A 167 -12.86 18.34 -3.46
N ILE A 168 -12.11 19.35 -3.05
CA ILE A 168 -10.89 19.21 -2.26
C ILE A 168 -11.16 19.89 -0.93
N ASN A 169 -11.05 19.14 0.16
CA ASN A 169 -11.18 19.74 1.49
C ASN A 169 -10.05 20.75 1.70
N ASN A 170 -10.37 21.89 2.33
CA ASN A 170 -9.44 22.99 2.53
C ASN A 170 -9.73 23.61 3.90
N GLY A 171 -9.40 22.81 4.91
CA GLY A 171 -9.73 23.05 6.31
C GLY A 171 -8.58 22.86 7.29
N ARG A 172 -7.33 22.74 6.81
CA ARG A 172 -6.15 22.73 7.67
C ARG A 172 -5.89 24.13 8.22
N LYS A 173 -5.20 24.18 9.36
CA LYS A 173 -4.93 25.43 10.09
C LYS A 173 -4.27 26.53 9.24
N ASP A 174 -3.39 26.14 8.34
CA ASP A 174 -2.58 27.05 7.52
C ASP A 174 -3.12 27.21 6.08
N ASP A 175 -4.31 26.69 5.79
CA ASP A 175 -4.93 26.80 4.47
C ASP A 175 -5.48 28.21 4.21
N ASP A 176 -5.46 28.63 2.94
CA ASP A 176 -6.11 29.85 2.50
C ASP A 176 -7.63 29.62 2.31
N TYR A 177 -8.40 29.93 3.35
CA TYR A 177 -9.86 29.80 3.33
C TYR A 177 -10.55 30.75 2.33
N THR A 178 -9.87 31.76 1.77
CA THR A 178 -10.47 32.62 0.74
C THR A 178 -10.75 31.88 -0.57
N LEU A 179 -10.11 30.72 -0.77
CA LEU A 179 -10.34 29.83 -1.89
C LEU A 179 -11.63 29.00 -1.74
N ASN A 180 -12.24 28.95 -0.55
CA ASN A 180 -13.39 28.10 -0.28
C ASN A 180 -14.65 28.60 -0.99
N ASN A 181 -15.11 27.85 -1.98
CA ASN A 181 -16.41 28.06 -2.64
C ASN A 181 -17.46 27.01 -2.23
N ILE A 182 -17.05 25.96 -1.54
CA ILE A 182 -17.94 24.89 -1.07
C ILE A 182 -18.05 24.95 0.46
N LYS A 183 -19.28 25.14 0.94
CA LYS A 183 -19.59 25.13 2.37
C LYS A 183 -19.75 23.69 2.87
N THR A 184 -18.89 23.29 3.80
CA THR A 184 -18.94 22.01 4.51
C THR A 184 -19.43 22.22 5.96
N SER A 185 -19.45 21.17 6.80
CA SER A 185 -19.65 21.33 8.24
C SER A 185 -18.45 21.95 8.96
N GLY A 186 -17.28 21.93 8.33
CA GLY A 186 -16.03 22.50 8.83
C GLY A 186 -15.66 23.82 8.14
N PRO A 187 -14.35 24.14 8.03
CA PRO A 187 -13.85 25.41 7.49
C PRO A 187 -14.20 25.69 6.02
N GLY A 188 -14.51 24.64 5.26
CA GLY A 188 -14.94 24.72 3.86
C GLY A 188 -14.10 23.82 2.95
N ALA A 189 -14.39 23.90 1.65
CA ALA A 189 -13.70 23.16 0.62
C ALA A 189 -13.62 23.97 -0.67
N VAL A 190 -12.67 23.59 -1.52
CA VAL A 190 -12.55 24.08 -2.89
C VAL A 190 -13.28 23.12 -3.82
N GLY A 191 -14.15 23.63 -4.68
CA GLY A 191 -14.90 22.81 -5.62
C GLY A 191 -14.77 23.31 -7.05
N PHE A 192 -14.41 22.39 -7.95
CA PHE A 192 -14.38 22.60 -9.38
C PHE A 192 -15.53 21.85 -10.03
N ARG A 193 -16.11 22.43 -11.07
CA ARG A 193 -17.21 21.85 -11.84
C ARG A 193 -16.94 21.94 -13.33
N ILE A 194 -17.09 20.82 -14.01
CA ILE A 194 -17.00 20.72 -15.47
C ILE A 194 -18.28 20.05 -16.01
N PRO A 195 -18.61 20.24 -17.31
CA PRO A 195 -19.60 19.40 -17.98
C PRO A 195 -19.26 17.92 -17.84
N TYR A 196 -20.28 17.07 -17.83
CA TYR A 196 -20.05 15.63 -17.81
C TYR A 196 -19.36 15.17 -19.09
N GLU A 197 -18.24 14.48 -18.93
CA GLU A 197 -17.47 13.87 -20.00
C GLU A 197 -17.12 12.44 -19.60
N GLU A 198 -17.39 11.48 -20.49
CA GLU A 198 -17.22 10.04 -20.22
C GLU A 198 -15.77 9.69 -19.90
N HIS A 199 -14.83 10.22 -20.69
CA HIS A 199 -13.38 10.06 -20.46
C HIS A 199 -12.97 10.50 -19.04
N VAL A 200 -13.49 11.63 -18.56
CA VAL A 200 -13.18 12.13 -17.22
C VAL A 200 -13.77 11.22 -16.14
N HIS A 201 -14.99 10.71 -16.34
CA HIS A 201 -15.58 9.76 -15.41
C HIS A 201 -14.79 8.45 -15.36
N ASP A 202 -14.29 7.94 -16.48
CA ASP A 202 -13.47 6.72 -16.51
C ASP A 202 -12.11 6.91 -15.82
N LEU A 203 -11.47 8.07 -15.98
CA LEU A 203 -10.28 8.44 -15.20
C LEU A 203 -10.58 8.45 -13.69
N ILE A 204 -11.74 8.98 -13.27
CA ILE A 204 -12.15 8.99 -11.87
C ILE A 204 -12.34 7.57 -11.34
N LYS A 205 -12.96 6.65 -12.10
CA LYS A 205 -13.09 5.24 -11.71
C LYS A 205 -11.72 4.59 -11.51
N LEU A 206 -10.79 4.85 -12.42
CA LEU A 206 -9.42 4.35 -12.36
C LEU A 206 -8.66 4.84 -11.12
N VAL A 207 -8.76 6.13 -10.78
CA VAL A 207 -8.08 6.71 -9.61
C VAL A 207 -8.72 6.26 -8.30
N SER A 208 -10.05 6.16 -8.28
CA SER A 208 -10.79 5.77 -7.07
C SER A 208 -10.83 4.27 -6.81
N ASP A 209 -10.36 3.41 -7.72
CA ASP A 209 -10.65 1.97 -7.73
C ASP A 209 -12.16 1.67 -7.60
N GLU A 210 -12.99 2.57 -8.15
CA GLU A 210 -14.45 2.56 -7.96
C GLU A 210 -14.87 2.58 -6.48
N ASN A 211 -14.05 3.17 -5.61
CA ASN A 211 -14.37 3.31 -4.20
C ASN A 211 -15.44 4.39 -3.99
N TYR A 212 -16.66 3.91 -3.75
CA TYR A 212 -17.80 4.76 -3.47
C TYR A 212 -17.75 5.33 -2.05
N TYR A 213 -18.07 6.62 -1.92
CA TYR A 213 -18.19 7.27 -0.63
C TYR A 213 -19.35 6.67 0.18
N LYS A 214 -19.02 6.11 1.35
CA LYS A 214 -19.98 5.41 2.24
C LYS A 214 -20.57 6.28 3.34
N GLY A 215 -20.10 7.52 3.51
CA GLY A 215 -20.49 8.42 4.60
C GLY A 215 -21.83 9.12 4.40
N LYS A 216 -22.90 8.32 4.22
CA LYS A 216 -24.30 8.78 4.27
C LYS A 216 -24.80 8.92 5.70
#